data_AF-A0A496V2S5-F1
#
_entry.id   AF-A0A496V2S5-F1
#
_cell.length_a   1.000
_cell.length_b   1.000
_cell.length_c   1.000
_cell.angle_alpha   90.00
_cell.angle_beta   90.00
_cell.angle_gamma   90.00
#
_symmetry.space_group_name_H-M   'P 1'
#
loop_
_entity.id
_entity.type
_entity.pdbx_description
1 polymer ?
#
loop_
_entity_poly.entity_id
_entity_poly.type
_entity_poly.pdbx_seq_one_letter_code
_entity_poly.pdbx_strand_id
1 'polypeptide(L)'
;MPLFLITSVCDEGVYENYFKVVEAESRAEIAQNMLDDPYAWEDFLRSSSVWWDITRYEYKYNEPLGWSANDLLERLDATHVDGDSEFQVRIYEITNIKKIPKPTN
;
A
#
# COMPACT_ATOMS: atom_id res chain seq x y z
N MET A 1 0.81 10.39 16.80
CA MET A 1 1.17 10.00 15.42
C MET A 1 -0.09 9.98 14.58
N PRO A 2 -0.05 10.49 13.34
CA PRO A 2 -1.11 10.28 12.36
C PRO A 2 -1.41 8.79 12.13
N LEU A 3 -2.65 8.50 11.75
CA LEU A 3 -3.08 7.17 11.33
C LEU A 3 -3.21 7.15 9.82
N PHE A 4 -2.75 6.08 9.19
CA PHE A 4 -2.85 5.87 7.75
C PHE A 4 -3.62 4.59 7.44
N LEU A 5 -4.56 4.67 6.50
CA LEU A 5 -5.23 3.53 5.91
C LEU A 5 -4.48 3.12 4.64
N ILE A 6 -4.09 1.85 4.58
CA ILE A 6 -3.46 1.22 3.43
C ILE A 6 -4.47 0.24 2.84
N THR A 7 -4.67 0.33 1.53
CA THR A 7 -5.66 -0.48 0.80
C THR A 7 -5.04 -1.13 -0.41
N SER A 8 -5.43 -2.36 -0.73
CA SER A 8 -5.16 -3.01 -2.02
C SER A 8 -6.48 -3.51 -2.60
N VAL A 9 -6.90 -3.01 -3.76
CA VAL A 9 -8.23 -3.29 -4.33
C VAL A 9 -8.14 -3.72 -5.80
N CYS A 10 -9.02 -4.63 -6.22
CA CYS A 10 -9.15 -5.10 -7.60
C CYS A 10 -10.61 -4.99 -8.09
N ASP A 11 -10.85 -5.32 -9.36
CA ASP A 11 -12.18 -5.34 -9.96
C ASP A 11 -13.07 -6.48 -9.44
N GLU A 12 -12.46 -7.55 -8.95
CA GLU A 12 -13.15 -8.70 -8.33
C GLU A 12 -13.83 -8.34 -7.00
N GLY A 13 -13.38 -7.25 -6.36
CA GLY A 13 -14.02 -6.67 -5.19
C GLY A 13 -13.05 -6.23 -4.10
N VAL A 14 -13.56 -6.26 -2.87
CA VAL A 14 -12.91 -5.71 -1.68
C VAL A 14 -12.87 -6.76 -0.59
N TYR A 15 -11.67 -7.07 -0.08
CA TYR A 15 -11.45 -8.13 0.90
C TYR A 15 -10.83 -7.57 2.18
N GLU A 16 -11.27 -8.05 3.35
CA GLU A 16 -10.89 -7.50 4.66
C GLU A 16 -9.38 -7.51 4.90
N ASN A 17 -8.68 -8.54 4.42
CA ASN A 17 -7.23 -8.71 4.55
C ASN A 17 -6.42 -7.70 3.71
N TYR A 18 -7.05 -6.95 2.80
CA TYR A 18 -6.41 -5.91 2.01
C TYR A 18 -6.62 -4.50 2.56
N PHE A 19 -6.93 -4.39 3.86
CA PHE A 19 -6.98 -3.14 4.59
C PHE A 19 -6.09 -3.24 5.82
N LYS A 20 -5.27 -2.21 6.06
CA LYS A 20 -4.47 -2.09 7.27
C LYS A 20 -4.40 -0.65 7.72
N VAL A 21 -4.54 -0.43 9.02
CA VAL A 21 -4.30 0.88 9.64
C VAL A 21 -2.94 0.83 10.32
N VAL A 22 -2.11 1.83 10.05
CA VAL A 22 -0.79 1.98 10.67
C VAL A 22 -0.61 3.37 11.26
N GLU A 23 0.22 3.46 12.29
CA GLU A 23 0.72 4.72 12.83
C GLU A 23 2.04 5.05 12.14
N ALA A 24 2.16 6.27 11.61
CA ALA A 24 3.39 6.79 10.99
C ALA A 24 3.39 8.32 11.05
N GLU A 25 4.57 8.94 10.93
CA GLU A 25 4.73 10.39 10.81
C GLU A 25 4.36 10.89 9.40
N SER A 26 4.46 10.05 8.36
CA SER A 26 4.11 10.44 6.98
C SER A 26 3.87 9.26 6.03
N ARG A 27 3.28 9.54 4.85
CA ARG A 27 3.21 8.57 3.73
C ARG A 27 4.61 8.09 3.30
N ALA A 28 5.59 8.98 3.32
CA ALA A 28 6.95 8.68 2.91
C ALA A 28 7.65 7.69 3.86
N GLU A 29 7.37 7.78 5.17
CA GLU A 29 7.88 6.79 6.13
C GLU A 29 7.33 5.39 5.85
N ILE A 30 6.03 5.29 5.56
CA ILE A 30 5.39 4.01 5.20
C ILE A 30 6.01 3.45 3.91
N ALA A 31 6.18 4.29 2.90
CA ALA A 31 6.81 3.90 1.64
C ALA A 31 8.28 3.45 1.85
N GLN A 32 9.06 4.16 2.67
CA GLN A 32 10.41 3.72 3.00
C GLN A 32 10.39 2.36 3.71
N ASN A 33 9.46 2.16 4.65
CA ASN A 33 9.33 0.87 5.33
C ASN A 33 8.95 -0.28 4.38
N MET A 34 8.12 -0.01 3.35
CA MET A 34 7.81 -0.97 2.29
C MET A 34 9.03 -1.32 1.43
N LEU A 35 9.95 -0.37 1.20
CA LEU A 35 11.20 -0.63 0.49
C LEU A 35 12.20 -1.41 1.36
N ASP A 36 12.26 -1.10 2.66
CA ASP A 36 13.19 -1.72 3.60
C ASP A 36 12.81 -3.19 3.91
N ASP A 37 11.52 -3.50 3.96
CA ASP A 37 10.99 -4.87 4.15
C ASP A 37 9.74 -5.13 3.28
N PRO A 38 9.90 -5.39 1.97
CA PRO A 38 8.77 -5.62 1.07
C PRO A 38 7.88 -6.79 1.50
N TYR A 39 8.47 -7.83 2.09
CA TYR A 39 7.77 -9.06 2.46
C TYR A 39 6.77 -8.85 3.62
N ALA A 40 7.03 -7.91 4.53
CA ALA A 40 6.05 -7.49 5.54
C ALA A 40 4.77 -6.87 4.94
N TRP A 41 4.80 -6.52 3.65
CA TRP A 41 3.73 -5.89 2.89
C TRP A 41 3.25 -6.75 1.71
N GLU A 42 3.66 -8.02 1.64
CA GLU A 42 3.33 -8.93 0.53
C GLU A 42 1.83 -8.96 0.25
N ASP A 43 0.97 -9.03 1.27
CA ASP A 43 -0.49 -9.07 1.11
C ASP A 43 -1.06 -7.88 0.31
N PHE A 44 -0.38 -6.72 0.34
CA PHE A 44 -0.82 -5.52 -0.38
C PHE A 44 -0.14 -5.41 -1.74
N LEU A 45 1.15 -5.72 -1.80
CA LEU A 45 1.99 -5.42 -2.95
C LEU A 45 1.96 -6.54 -3.99
N ARG A 46 1.84 -7.80 -3.59
CA ARG A 46 2.06 -9.00 -4.43
C ARG A 46 1.29 -8.99 -5.75
N SER A 47 0.07 -8.48 -5.73
CA SER A 47 -0.82 -8.40 -6.90
C SER A 47 -0.80 -7.04 -7.60
N SER A 48 0.08 -6.13 -7.20
CA SER A 48 0.34 -4.87 -7.90
C SER A 48 1.55 -5.01 -8.83
N SER A 49 1.63 -4.19 -9.87
CA SER A 49 2.82 -4.10 -10.73
C SER A 49 4.11 -3.79 -9.96
N VAL A 50 4.00 -3.14 -8.81
CA VAL A 50 5.12 -2.67 -7.98
C VAL A 50 5.91 -3.80 -7.32
N TRP A 51 5.27 -4.92 -6.97
CA TRP A 51 5.93 -6.04 -6.27
C TRP A 51 7.14 -6.58 -7.00
N TRP A 52 7.00 -6.75 -8.32
CA TRP A 52 8.05 -7.33 -9.13
C TRP A 52 9.23 -6.37 -9.28
N ASP A 53 8.99 -5.07 -9.31
CA ASP A 53 10.06 -4.09 -9.34
C ASP A 53 10.90 -4.20 -8.06
N ILE A 54 10.28 -4.15 -6.88
CA ILE A 54 11.02 -4.11 -5.62
C ILE A 54 11.62 -5.47 -5.20
N THR A 55 11.03 -6.61 -5.58
CA THR A 55 11.50 -7.95 -5.13
C THR A 55 12.25 -8.73 -6.22
N ARG A 56 11.76 -8.75 -7.45
CA ARG A 56 12.34 -9.56 -8.52
C ARG A 56 13.62 -8.95 -9.06
N TYR A 57 13.71 -7.63 -9.08
CA TYR A 57 14.91 -6.95 -9.52
C TYR A 57 16.08 -7.33 -8.62
N GLU A 58 15.91 -7.23 -7.30
CA GLU A 58 16.90 -7.68 -6.33
C GLU A 58 17.20 -9.16 -6.46
N TYR A 59 16.19 -10.02 -6.56
CA TYR A 59 16.40 -11.45 -6.75
C TYR A 59 17.22 -11.78 -8.02
N LYS A 60 16.99 -11.06 -9.12
CA LYS A 60 17.61 -11.33 -10.42
C LYS A 60 19.02 -10.73 -10.55
N TYR A 61 19.22 -9.53 -10.03
CA TYR A 61 20.44 -8.73 -10.22
C TYR A 61 21.29 -8.62 -8.95
N ASN A 62 20.81 -9.15 -7.82
CA ASN A 62 21.44 -9.09 -6.51
C ASN A 62 21.72 -7.65 -6.04
N GLU A 63 20.87 -6.71 -6.46
CA GLU A 63 20.89 -5.30 -6.07
C GLU A 63 19.46 -4.73 -6.07
N PRO A 64 19.08 -3.88 -5.10
CA PRO A 64 17.79 -3.20 -5.13
C PRO A 64 17.75 -2.17 -6.27
N LEU A 65 16.56 -1.84 -6.78
CA LEU A 65 16.35 -0.78 -7.78
C LEU A 65 16.84 0.61 -7.34
N GLY A 66 17.08 0.81 -6.03
CA GLY A 66 17.52 2.08 -5.47
C GLY A 66 16.44 3.17 -5.47
N TRP A 67 15.17 2.79 -5.47
CA TRP A 67 14.06 3.73 -5.34
C TRP A 67 14.10 4.45 -4.00
N SER A 68 13.75 5.73 -4.01
CA SER A 68 13.41 6.48 -2.81
C SER A 68 11.96 6.23 -2.41
N ALA A 69 11.60 6.62 -1.19
CA ALA A 69 10.21 6.62 -0.73
C ALA A 69 9.25 7.35 -1.67
N ASN A 70 9.68 8.47 -2.26
CA ASN A 70 8.85 9.24 -3.20
C ASN A 70 8.66 8.49 -4.53
N ASP A 71 9.72 7.83 -5.03
CA ASP A 71 9.60 7.01 -6.24
C ASP A 71 8.58 5.89 -6.03
N LEU A 72 8.62 5.22 -4.87
CA LEU A 72 7.62 4.20 -4.56
C LEU A 72 6.21 4.80 -4.48
N LEU A 73 6.04 5.95 -3.83
CA LEU A 73 4.73 6.61 -3.76
C LEU A 73 4.16 6.95 -5.13
N GLU A 74 4.99 7.47 -6.04
CA GLU A 74 4.57 7.74 -7.43
C GLU A 74 4.12 6.47 -8.15
N ARG A 75 4.81 5.35 -7.92
CA ARG A 75 4.47 4.04 -8.51
C ARG A 75 3.19 3.47 -7.92
N LEU A 76 3.02 3.55 -6.61
CA LEU A 76 1.78 3.16 -5.94
C LEU A 76 0.62 4.01 -6.44
N ASP A 77 0.77 5.33 -6.55
CA ASP A 77 -0.27 6.23 -7.05
C ASP A 77 -0.60 5.98 -8.54
N ALA A 78 0.35 5.45 -9.32
CA ALA A 78 0.13 5.01 -10.70
C ALA A 78 -0.55 3.64 -10.84
N THR A 79 -0.63 2.83 -9.78
CA THR A 79 -1.40 1.57 -9.82
C THR A 79 -2.88 1.85 -10.07
N HIS A 80 -3.50 0.97 -10.83
CA HIS A 80 -4.91 1.04 -11.20
C HIS A 80 -5.46 -0.38 -11.33
N VAL A 81 -6.78 -0.47 -11.35
CA VAL A 81 -7.48 -1.72 -11.62
C VAL A 81 -7.62 -1.85 -13.14
N ASP A 82 -7.13 -2.94 -13.72
CA ASP A 82 -7.07 -3.14 -15.17
C ASP A 82 -7.98 -4.26 -15.72
N GLY A 83 -8.73 -4.96 -14.85
CA GLY A 83 -9.62 -6.05 -15.24
C GLY A 83 -8.92 -7.40 -15.45
N ASP A 84 -7.59 -7.44 -15.38
CA ASP A 84 -6.73 -8.64 -15.53
C ASP A 84 -5.96 -8.92 -14.23
N SER A 85 -6.60 -8.64 -13.10
CA SER A 85 -6.11 -8.87 -11.73
C SER A 85 -4.98 -7.93 -11.27
N GLU A 86 -4.77 -6.76 -11.87
CA GLU A 86 -3.88 -5.75 -11.26
C GLU A 86 -4.58 -5.02 -10.09
N PHE A 87 -3.90 -4.98 -8.95
CA PHE A 87 -4.42 -4.36 -7.75
C PHE A 87 -3.94 -2.91 -7.63
N GLN A 88 -4.88 -2.03 -7.30
CA GLN A 88 -4.61 -0.66 -6.95
C GLN A 88 -4.26 -0.56 -5.46
N VAL A 89 -3.04 -0.11 -5.18
CA VAL A 89 -2.54 0.12 -3.81
C VAL A 89 -2.61 1.60 -3.48
N ARG A 90 -3.15 1.95 -2.30
CA ARG A 90 -3.23 3.36 -1.83
C ARG A 90 -2.87 3.49 -0.36
N ILE A 91 -2.33 4.65 -0.02
CA ILE A 91 -1.98 5.05 1.35
C ILE A 91 -2.65 6.40 1.62
N TYR A 92 -3.64 6.41 2.53
CA TYR A 92 -4.41 7.60 2.88
C TYR A 92 -4.22 7.97 4.35
N GLU A 93 -3.97 9.25 4.63
CA GLU A 93 -4.06 9.75 6.00
C GLU A 93 -5.52 9.78 6.46
N ILE A 94 -5.78 9.22 7.65
CA ILE A 94 -7.09 9.25 8.28
C ILE A 94 -7.25 10.60 8.98
N THR A 95 -7.90 11.54 8.29
CA THR A 95 -8.15 12.90 8.80
C THR A 95 -9.53 13.07 9.44
N ASN A 96 -10.44 12.10 9.28
CA ASN A 96 -11.82 12.20 9.73
C ASN A 96 -12.28 10.92 10.44
N ILE A 97 -12.43 11.00 11.77
CA ILE A 97 -12.90 9.88 12.60
C ILE A 97 -14.20 10.32 13.28
N LYS A 98 -15.29 9.62 13.01
CA LYS A 98 -16.61 9.87 13.61
C LYS A 98 -17.01 8.73 14.53
N LYS A 99 -17.64 9.08 15.65
CA LYS A 99 -18.29 8.10 16.53
C LYS A 99 -19.62 7.67 15.91
N ILE A 100 -19.95 6.38 16.00
CA ILE A 100 -21.27 5.89 15.60
C ILE A 100 -22.32 6.55 16.50
N PRO A 101 -23.35 7.21 15.94
CA PRO A 101 -24.42 7.81 16.74
C PRO A 101 -25.18 6.71 17.48
N LYS A 102 -25.49 6.96 18.77
CA LYS A 102 -26.38 6.06 19.52
C LYS A 102 -27.80 6.20 18.97
N PRO A 103 -28.55 5.11 18.75
CA PRO A 103 -29.96 5.22 18.41
C PRO A 103 -30.69 5.99 19.52
N THR A 104 -31.43 7.03 19.15
CA THR A 104 -32.40 7.68 20.03
C THR A 104 -33.59 6.73 20.16
N ASN A 105 -33.83 6.23 21.38
CA ASN A 105 -35.05 5.48 21.72
C ASN A 105 -36.30 6.36 21.59
#